data_AF-A0A7T5EP88-F1
#
_entry.id   AF-A0A7T5EP88-F1
#
_cell.length_a   1.000
_cell.length_b   1.000
_cell.length_c   1.000
_cell.angle_alpha   90.00
_cell.angle_beta   90.00
_cell.angle_gamma   90.00
#
_symmetry.space_group_name_H-M   'P 1'
#
loop_
_entity.id
_entity.type
_entity.pdbx_description
1 polymer ?
#
loop_
_entity_poly.entity_id
_entity_poly.type
_entity_poly.pdbx_seq_one_letter_code
_entity_poly.pdbx_strand_id
1 'polypeptide(L)' 'MWTCPYCGGTHGLPFQDSQLDGMLCLEPDCGRFEESSADHDDLSQWDITDL' A
#
# COMPACT_ATOMS: atom_id res chain seq x y z
N MET A 1 14.19 19.08 1.06
CA MET A 1 14.51 17.65 0.86
C MET A 1 13.29 16.87 1.30
N TRP A 2 12.76 15.97 0.48
CA TRP A 2 11.61 15.13 0.88
C TRP A 2 12.07 14.07 1.89
N THR A 3 11.18 13.69 2.79
CA THR A 3 11.41 12.66 3.80
C THR A 3 10.18 11.77 3.87
N CYS A 4 10.38 10.47 3.79
CA CYS A 4 9.31 9.49 3.88
C CYS A 4 8.66 9.58 5.27
N PRO A 5 7.33 9.80 5.36
CA PRO A 5 6.64 9.96 6.63
C PRO A 5 6.60 8.67 7.47
N TYR A 6 6.89 7.51 6.87
CA TYR A 6 6.78 6.21 7.54
C TYR A 6 8.11 5.73 8.15
N CYS A 7 9.21 5.88 7.43
CA CYS A 7 10.52 5.35 7.84
C CYS A 7 11.60 6.43 8.00
N GLY A 8 11.31 7.70 7.69
CA GLY A 8 12.30 8.78 7.71
C GLY A 8 13.33 8.72 6.56
N GLY A 9 13.16 7.78 5.63
CA GLY A 9 14.01 7.63 4.45
C GLY A 9 14.01 8.87 3.56
N THR A 10 15.14 9.14 2.91
CA THR A 10 15.27 10.29 2.00
C THR A 10 15.26 9.88 0.53
N HIS A 11 15.33 8.58 0.24
CA HIS A 11 15.21 8.06 -1.11
C HIS A 11 13.75 7.87 -1.47
N GLY A 12 13.26 8.74 -2.36
CA GLY A 12 11.96 8.59 -2.99
C GLY A 12 11.95 9.18 -4.39
N LEU A 13 10.98 8.73 -5.19
CA LEU A 13 10.71 9.26 -6.52
C LEU A 13 9.26 9.75 -6.61
N PRO A 14 8.98 10.78 -7.42
CA PRO A 14 7.61 11.07 -7.83
C PRO A 14 7.00 9.85 -8.52
N PHE A 15 5.76 9.51 -8.16
CA PHE A 15 5.02 8.38 -8.73
C PHE A 15 3.60 8.82 -9.04
N GLN A 16 3.14 8.51 -10.24
CA GLN A 16 1.78 8.78 -10.68
C GLN A 16 1.28 7.66 -11.60
N ASP A 17 0.12 7.10 -11.28
CA ASP A 17 -0.62 6.17 -12.13
C ASP A 17 -2.13 6.55 -12.18
N SER A 18 -2.99 5.64 -12.63
CA SER A 18 -4.43 5.89 -12.72
C SER A 18 -5.15 5.99 -11.37
N GLN A 19 -4.53 5.54 -10.28
CA GLN A 19 -5.14 5.42 -8.95
C GLN A 19 -4.36 6.18 -7.86
N LEU A 20 -3.08 6.48 -8.08
CA LEU A 20 -2.18 7.07 -7.09
C LEU A 20 -1.39 8.24 -7.69
N ASP A 21 -1.21 9.28 -6.89
CA ASP A 21 -0.35 10.42 -7.20
C ASP A 21 0.40 10.82 -5.92
N GLY A 22 1.73 10.91 -5.98
CA GLY A 22 2.55 11.26 -4.82
C GLY A 22 4.03 10.89 -4.95
N MET A 23 4.63 10.47 -3.83
CA MET A 23 6.05 10.10 -3.73
C MET A 23 6.16 8.65 -3.26
N LEU A 24 6.81 7.80 -4.07
CA LEU A 24 7.13 6.42 -3.72
C LEU A 24 8.48 6.38 -2.97
N CYS A 25 8.48 5.79 -1.76
CA CYS A 25 9.72 5.56 -1.01
C CYS A 25 10.45 4.32 -1.54
N LEU A 26 11.78 4.41 -1.69
CA LEU A 26 12.63 3.33 -2.22
C LEU A 26 13.51 2.67 -1.16
N GLU A 27 13.40 3.07 0.10
CA GLU A 27 14.16 2.43 1.16
C GLU A 27 13.71 0.96 1.31
N PRO A 28 14.63 -0.01 1.29
CA PRO A 28 14.30 -1.44 1.25
C PRO A 28 13.57 -1.92 2.51
N ASP A 29 13.78 -1.23 3.63
CA ASP A 29 13.14 -1.51 4.91
C ASP A 29 11.95 -0.58 5.19
N CYS A 30 11.48 0.18 4.19
CA CYS A 30 10.40 1.13 4.33
C CYS A 30 9.10 0.58 3.73
N GLY A 31 8.05 0.57 4.53
CA GLY A 31 6.80 -0.06 4.14
C GLY A 31 6.93 -1.57 4.16
N ARG A 32 6.92 -2.17 5.36
CA ARG A 32 6.53 -3.56 5.48
C ARG A 32 5.03 -3.57 5.17
N PHE A 33 4.64 -4.08 4.00
CA PHE A 33 3.26 -4.49 3.79
C PHE A 33 2.90 -5.41 4.97
N GLU A 34 2.13 -4.91 5.94
CA GLU A 34 1.32 -5.81 6.74
C GLU A 34 0.22 -6.26 5.80
N GLU A 35 0.35 -7.47 5.28
CA GLU A 35 -0.82 -8.24 4.86
C GLU A 35 -1.73 -8.22 6.10
N SER A 36 -2.78 -7.40 6.06
CA SER A 36 -3.69 -7.37 7.19
C SER A 36 -4.24 -8.77 7.30
N SER A 37 -3.93 -9.46 8.39
CA SER A 37 -4.66 -10.64 8.84
C SER A 37 -6.07 -10.25 9.31
N ALA A 38 -6.68 -9.24 8.68
CA ALA A 38 -8.08 -8.91 8.77
C ALA A 38 -8.83 -9.96 7.93
N ASP A 39 -9.12 -11.03 8.65
CA ASP A 39 -10.28 -11.90 8.49
C ASP A 39 -10.38 -12.67 7.16
N HIS A 40 -9.92 -13.93 7.25
CA HIS A 40 -10.35 -15.03 6.40
C HIS A 40 -11.88 -15.24 6.39
N ASP A 41 -12.66 -14.46 7.17
CA ASP A 41 -14.12 -14.52 7.26
C ASP A 41 -14.86 -13.65 6.21
N ASP A 42 -14.23 -12.66 5.56
CA ASP A 42 -14.94 -11.74 4.64
C ASP A 42 -14.81 -12.10 3.14
N LEU A 43 -14.28 -13.30 2.82
CA LEU A 43 -14.37 -13.86 1.46
C LEU A 43 -15.73 -14.53 1.19
N SER A 44 -16.57 -14.68 2.20
CA SER A 44 -17.91 -15.26 2.08
C SER A 44 -18.92 -14.34 1.37
N GLN A 45 -18.61 -13.06 1.19
CA GLN A 45 -19.52 -12.08 0.60
C GLN A 45 -19.44 -11.97 -0.93
N TRP A 46 -18.46 -12.61 -1.58
CA TRP A 46 -18.27 -12.53 -3.02
C TRP A 46 -19.05 -13.61 -3.80
N ASP A 47 -19.79 -14.47 -3.10
CA ASP A 47 -20.47 -15.65 -3.67
C ASP A 47 -21.99 -15.46 -3.86
N ILE A 48 -22.52 -14.22 -3.84
CA ILE A 48 -23.98 -13.95 -3.89
C ILE A 48 -24.43 -13.15 -5.13
N THR A 49 -23.64 -13.12 -6.21
CA THR A 49 -24.09 -12.60 -7.51
C THR A 49 -24.11 -13.67 -8.60
N ASP A 50 -24.74 -14.80 -8.30
CA ASP A 50 -25.27 -15.72 -9.30
C ASP A 50 -26.68 -16.19 -8.87
N LEU A 51 -27.68 -15.31 -9.07
CA LEU A 51 -29.11 -15.65 -9.10
C LEU A 51 -29.89 -14.64 -9.94
#